data_AF-A0A6B3MUR4-F1
#
_entry.id   AF-A0A6B3MUR4-F1
#
_cell.length_a   1.000
_cell.length_b   1.000
_cell.length_c   1.000
_cell.angle_alpha   90.00
_cell.angle_beta   90.00
_cell.angle_gamma   90.00
#
_symmetry.space_group_name_H-M   'P 1'
#
loop_
_entity.id
_entity.type
_entity.pdbx_description
1 polymer ?
#
loop_
_entity_poly.entity_id
_entity_poly.type
_entity_poly.pdbx_seq_one_letter_code
_entity_poly.pdbx_strand_id
1 'polypeptide(L)'
;MRSQWECFLQNQGSWHGSFTTFSPKGQQLKDIPSVLTIEGLDDNQKIRLTLRYLPPEQAIFNRVLEYTHVDRYLMFFDTGAFSQGALQWAPYSEFGAEFGLIEGNRRLRMVQLYNRESQLKQLTLIREKLAGTDTPERPALTLEQLLGEWRGEAVTLYSDLRTPNIYPTHLKLQHHESNRLVQQLTFGTGESLGTITSSAKIDGSILYFDEGAVSTQVLLLPDGASSTCPIMVKSGHSFFLEVGWLWQPNQRQRLIRSFNDKGQWVSLTLVREHKVSSGPYIKG
;
A
#
# COMPACT_ATOMS: atom_id res chain seq x y z
N MET A 1 -12.94 -11.38 15.62
CA MET A 1 -11.98 -11.24 14.52
C MET A 1 -12.19 -12.39 13.57
N ARG A 2 -12.14 -12.11 12.28
CA ARG A 2 -12.24 -13.14 11.24
C ARG A 2 -10.94 -13.95 11.21
N SER A 3 -11.03 -15.22 10.82
CA SER A 3 -9.87 -16.00 10.41
C SER A 3 -9.25 -15.42 9.14
N GLN A 4 -7.97 -15.70 8.89
CA GLN A 4 -7.31 -15.26 7.64
C GLN A 4 -8.05 -15.72 6.38
N TRP A 5 -8.68 -16.90 6.42
CA TRP A 5 -9.49 -17.42 5.32
C TRP A 5 -10.78 -16.61 5.12
N GLU A 6 -11.50 -16.29 6.19
CA GLU A 6 -12.69 -15.42 6.13
C GLU A 6 -12.36 -13.99 5.68
N CYS A 7 -11.18 -13.48 6.07
CA CYS A 7 -10.66 -12.20 5.57
C CYS A 7 -10.35 -12.27 4.07
N PHE A 8 -9.77 -13.37 3.58
CA PHE A 8 -9.53 -13.56 2.15
C PHE A 8 -10.86 -13.59 1.38
N LEU A 9 -11.87 -14.29 1.90
CA LEU A 9 -13.21 -14.36 1.28
C LEU A 9 -13.88 -12.97 1.10
N GLN A 10 -13.48 -11.94 1.85
CA GLN A 10 -13.98 -10.56 1.63
C GLN A 10 -13.62 -9.99 0.25
N ASN A 11 -12.68 -10.63 -0.46
CA ASN A 11 -12.25 -10.21 -1.79
C ASN A 11 -13.04 -10.87 -2.93
N GLN A 12 -14.00 -11.75 -2.62
CA GLN A 12 -14.84 -12.41 -3.63
C GLN A 12 -15.56 -11.39 -4.53
N GLY A 13 -15.70 -11.75 -5.80
CA GLY A 13 -16.34 -10.91 -6.82
C GLY A 13 -15.57 -10.87 -8.13
N SER A 14 -16.16 -10.19 -9.12
CA SER A 14 -15.51 -9.91 -10.40
C SER A 14 -15.02 -8.47 -10.42
N TRP A 15 -13.71 -8.30 -10.42
CA TRP A 15 -13.02 -7.02 -10.32
C TRP A 15 -12.51 -6.60 -11.70
N HIS A 16 -12.99 -5.47 -12.21
CA HIS A 16 -12.69 -4.92 -13.53
C HIS A 16 -11.79 -3.71 -13.35
N GLY A 17 -10.70 -3.63 -14.11
CA GLY A 17 -9.69 -2.61 -13.89
C GLY A 17 -8.56 -2.67 -14.89
N SER A 18 -7.40 -2.16 -14.49
CA SER A 18 -6.17 -2.29 -15.28
C SER A 18 -4.93 -2.45 -14.40
N PHE A 19 -3.89 -3.06 -14.96
CA PHE A 19 -2.55 -3.11 -14.39
C PHE A 19 -1.72 -2.01 -15.05
N THR A 20 -1.38 -0.98 -14.29
CA THR A 20 -0.63 0.18 -14.76
C THR A 20 0.78 0.18 -14.18
N THR A 21 1.79 0.04 -15.03
CA THR A 21 3.19 0.05 -14.62
C THR A 21 3.73 1.48 -14.61
N PHE A 22 4.43 1.84 -13.54
CA PHE A 22 5.12 3.11 -13.40
C PHE A 22 6.62 2.91 -13.20
N SER A 23 7.41 3.85 -13.71
CA SER A 23 8.84 3.96 -13.41
C SER A 23 9.06 4.33 -11.93
N PRO A 24 10.28 4.18 -11.40
CA PRO A 24 10.65 4.65 -10.06
C PRO A 24 10.51 6.16 -9.85
N LYS A 25 10.24 6.92 -10.93
CA LYS A 25 9.98 8.37 -10.92
C LYS A 25 8.50 8.72 -11.13
N GLY A 26 7.61 7.73 -11.10
CA GLY A 26 6.17 7.97 -11.22
C GLY A 26 5.68 8.23 -12.65
N GLN A 27 6.51 7.97 -13.66
CA GLN A 27 6.08 8.03 -15.06
C GLN A 27 5.33 6.75 -15.44
N GLN A 28 4.11 6.88 -15.98
CA GLN A 28 3.36 5.75 -16.50
C GLN A 28 4.06 5.18 -17.74
N LEU A 29 4.30 3.86 -17.74
CA LEU A 29 5.00 3.14 -18.81
C LEU A 29 4.04 2.29 -19.64
N LYS A 30 3.09 1.62 -18.99
CA LYS A 30 2.16 0.69 -19.63
C LYS A 30 0.86 0.62 -18.84
N ASP A 31 -0.25 0.43 -19.53
CA ASP A 31 -1.55 0.09 -18.93
C ASP A 31 -2.15 -1.12 -19.66
N ILE A 32 -2.60 -2.13 -18.91
CA ILE A 32 -3.21 -3.34 -19.46
C ILE A 32 -4.57 -3.54 -18.77
N PRO A 33 -5.69 -3.41 -19.48
CA PRO A 33 -7.00 -3.73 -18.94
C PRO A 33 -7.07 -5.19 -18.47
N SER A 34 -7.84 -5.44 -17.43
CA SER A 34 -7.90 -6.75 -16.79
C SER A 34 -9.24 -7.02 -16.12
N VAL A 35 -9.55 -8.29 -15.97
CA VAL A 35 -10.66 -8.79 -15.15
C VAL A 35 -10.13 -9.87 -14.23
N LEU A 36 -10.28 -9.69 -12.92
CA LEU A 36 -9.97 -10.67 -11.90
C LEU A 36 -11.26 -11.17 -11.26
N THR A 37 -11.60 -12.43 -11.52
CA THR A 37 -12.72 -13.10 -10.83
C THR A 37 -12.18 -13.90 -9.66
N ILE A 38 -12.73 -13.65 -8.47
CA ILE A 38 -12.43 -14.37 -7.23
C ILE A 38 -13.72 -15.08 -6.80
N GLU A 39 -13.74 -16.40 -6.91
CA GLU A 39 -14.92 -17.22 -6.63
C GLU A 39 -14.60 -18.25 -5.53
N GLY A 40 -15.56 -18.45 -4.63
CA GLY A 40 -15.53 -19.55 -3.68
C GLY A 40 -16.10 -20.81 -4.33
N LEU A 41 -15.44 -21.93 -4.06
CA LEU A 41 -15.83 -23.27 -4.48
C LEU A 41 -16.01 -24.13 -3.23
N ASP A 42 -16.76 -25.22 -3.37
CA ASP A 42 -16.94 -26.22 -2.31
C ASP A 42 -17.36 -25.58 -0.97
N ASP A 43 -18.47 -24.82 -0.98
CA ASP A 43 -18.95 -24.05 0.18
C ASP A 43 -17.89 -23.12 0.81
N ASN A 44 -17.13 -22.44 -0.05
CA ASN A 44 -16.03 -21.54 0.31
C ASN A 44 -14.84 -22.23 1.00
N GLN A 45 -14.69 -23.55 0.92
CA GLN A 45 -13.48 -24.25 1.39
C GLN A 45 -12.31 -24.10 0.42
N LYS A 46 -12.59 -23.62 -0.80
CA LYS A 46 -11.60 -23.34 -1.83
C LYS A 46 -11.91 -21.99 -2.48
N ILE A 47 -10.87 -21.25 -2.87
CA ILE A 47 -11.00 -20.02 -3.66
C ILE A 47 -10.26 -20.21 -4.98
N ARG A 48 -10.90 -19.85 -6.09
CA ARG A 48 -10.27 -19.76 -7.40
C ARG A 48 -10.18 -18.29 -7.83
N LEU A 49 -9.00 -17.92 -8.30
CA LEU A 49 -8.69 -16.61 -8.88
C LEU A 49 -8.45 -16.82 -10.36
N THR A 50 -9.30 -16.22 -11.20
CA THR A 50 -9.15 -16.21 -12.65
C THR A 50 -8.84 -14.79 -13.09
N LEU A 51 -7.56 -14.53 -13.39
CA LEU A 51 -7.09 -13.24 -13.89
C LEU A 51 -6.98 -13.29 -15.42
N ARG A 52 -7.68 -12.40 -16.10
CA ARG A 52 -7.59 -12.22 -17.55
C ARG A 52 -6.97 -10.87 -17.86
N TYR A 53 -5.88 -10.88 -18.63
CA TYR A 53 -5.30 -9.66 -19.20
C TYR A 53 -5.89 -9.42 -20.60
N LEU A 54 -6.29 -8.18 -20.87
CA LEU A 54 -6.97 -7.76 -22.09
C LEU A 54 -6.14 -6.69 -22.84
N PRO A 55 -4.91 -7.01 -23.28
CA PRO A 55 -4.09 -6.06 -24.03
C PRO A 55 -4.73 -5.70 -25.38
N PRO A 56 -4.73 -4.42 -25.81
CA PRO A 56 -5.45 -3.97 -27.02
C PRO A 56 -5.05 -4.67 -28.33
N GLU A 57 -3.80 -5.11 -28.45
CA GLU A 57 -3.20 -5.60 -29.70
C GLU A 57 -2.47 -6.95 -29.54
N GLN A 58 -2.72 -7.67 -28.43
CA GLN A 58 -2.08 -8.95 -28.15
C GLN A 58 -3.13 -9.98 -27.76
N ALA A 59 -2.76 -11.26 -27.82
CA ALA A 59 -3.65 -12.33 -27.38
C ALA A 59 -4.01 -12.16 -25.90
N ILE A 60 -5.28 -12.39 -25.57
CA ILE A 60 -5.75 -12.51 -24.19
C ILE A 60 -4.98 -13.65 -23.53
N PHE A 61 -4.44 -13.38 -22.35
CA PHE A 61 -3.78 -14.39 -21.54
C PHE A 61 -4.47 -14.48 -20.18
N ASN A 62 -4.70 -15.72 -19.74
CA ASN A 62 -5.37 -16.03 -18.49
C ASN A 62 -4.40 -16.69 -17.52
N ARG A 63 -4.49 -16.31 -16.25
CA ARG A 63 -3.82 -16.97 -15.14
C ARG A 63 -4.88 -17.44 -14.15
N VAL A 64 -4.83 -18.73 -13.81
CA VAL A 64 -5.70 -19.33 -12.81
C VAL A 64 -4.85 -19.73 -11.61
N LEU A 65 -5.29 -19.33 -10.42
CA LEU A 65 -4.71 -19.73 -9.14
C LEU A 65 -5.81 -20.30 -8.26
N GLU A 66 -5.49 -21.31 -7.48
CA GLU A 66 -6.42 -21.92 -6.54
C GLU A 66 -5.77 -22.00 -5.16
N TYR A 67 -6.56 -21.69 -4.14
CA TYR A 67 -6.15 -21.71 -2.74
C TYR A 67 -7.14 -22.56 -1.95
N THR A 68 -6.63 -23.32 -0.99
CA THR A 68 -7.40 -24.04 0.04
C THR A 68 -7.02 -23.58 1.45
N HIS A 69 -6.04 -22.69 1.56
CA HIS A 69 -5.56 -22.07 2.78
C HIS A 69 -4.84 -20.76 2.45
N VAL A 70 -4.57 -19.94 3.46
CA VAL A 70 -3.74 -18.72 3.33
C VAL A 70 -2.30 -19.06 3.69
N ASP A 71 -1.39 -18.89 2.73
CA ASP A 71 0.04 -19.10 2.93
C ASP A 71 0.66 -18.03 3.85
N ARG A 72 1.77 -18.38 4.51
CA ARG A 72 2.45 -17.46 5.44
C ARG A 72 2.86 -16.13 4.81
N TYR A 73 3.21 -16.09 3.53
CA TYR A 73 3.66 -14.86 2.85
C TYR A 73 2.54 -13.86 2.57
N LEU A 74 1.27 -14.26 2.77
CA LEU A 74 0.07 -13.51 2.50
C LEU A 74 -0.70 -13.30 3.81
N MET A 75 -1.15 -12.08 4.07
CA MET A 75 -1.85 -11.74 5.30
C MET A 75 -2.94 -10.72 5.03
N PHE A 76 -4.12 -10.94 5.62
CA PHE A 76 -5.32 -10.15 5.45
C PHE A 76 -5.80 -9.52 6.76
N PHE A 77 -6.42 -8.35 6.65
CA PHE A 77 -7.22 -7.72 7.70
C PHE A 77 -8.69 -8.08 7.56
N ASP A 78 -9.46 -7.86 8.62
CA ASP A 78 -10.92 -8.10 8.64
C ASP A 78 -11.67 -7.38 7.50
N THR A 79 -11.13 -6.28 6.98
CA THR A 79 -11.69 -5.52 5.84
C THR A 79 -11.53 -6.23 4.49
N GLY A 80 -10.63 -7.21 4.38
CA GLY A 80 -10.15 -7.78 3.13
C GLY A 80 -8.88 -7.12 2.59
N ALA A 81 -8.40 -6.05 3.20
CA ALA A 81 -7.10 -5.47 2.86
C ALA A 81 -5.98 -6.48 3.15
N PHE A 82 -4.92 -6.51 2.33
CA PHE A 82 -3.92 -7.57 2.41
C PHE A 82 -2.54 -7.15 1.91
N SER A 83 -1.52 -7.92 2.28
CA SER A 83 -0.23 -7.88 1.60
C SER A 83 0.30 -9.28 1.36
N GLN A 84 0.90 -9.47 0.19
CA GLN A 84 1.62 -10.68 -0.21
C GLN A 84 3.02 -10.29 -0.67
N GLY A 85 4.06 -10.97 -0.20
CA GLY A 85 5.41 -10.65 -0.64
C GLY A 85 6.48 -11.49 0.02
N ALA A 86 7.74 -11.14 -0.23
CA ALA A 86 8.86 -11.90 0.32
C ALA A 86 8.83 -11.94 1.86
N LEU A 87 9.10 -13.11 2.43
CA LEU A 87 9.29 -13.30 3.88
C LEU A 87 10.64 -12.76 4.36
N GLN A 88 11.59 -12.63 3.43
CA GLN A 88 12.97 -12.26 3.69
C GLN A 88 13.49 -11.45 2.50
N TRP A 89 14.13 -10.32 2.78
CA TRP A 89 15.00 -9.64 1.82
C TRP A 89 16.42 -10.19 1.89
N ALA A 90 17.08 -10.34 0.75
CA ALA A 90 18.48 -10.71 0.67
C ALA A 90 19.22 -9.84 -0.36
N PRO A 91 20.50 -9.51 -0.13
CA PRO A 91 21.34 -8.82 -1.12
C PRO A 91 21.36 -9.57 -2.46
N TYR A 92 21.43 -8.83 -3.57
CA TYR A 92 21.56 -9.38 -4.93
C TYR A 92 20.37 -10.21 -5.45
N SER A 93 19.23 -10.19 -4.74
CA SER A 93 17.99 -10.81 -5.16
C SER A 93 16.95 -9.77 -5.56
N GLU A 94 16.04 -10.12 -6.49
CA GLU A 94 14.84 -9.32 -6.68
C GLU A 94 13.93 -9.46 -5.45
N PHE A 95 13.31 -8.36 -5.06
CA PHE A 95 12.51 -8.28 -3.85
C PHE A 95 11.26 -7.45 -4.12
N GLY A 96 10.16 -7.74 -3.44
CA GLY A 96 8.96 -6.95 -3.59
C GLY A 96 7.80 -7.46 -2.76
N ALA A 97 6.75 -6.66 -2.78
CA ALA A 97 5.48 -7.00 -2.17
C ALA A 97 4.34 -6.36 -2.96
N GLU A 98 3.22 -7.07 -2.95
CA GLU A 98 1.91 -6.57 -3.31
C GLU A 98 1.16 -6.14 -2.05
N PHE A 99 0.38 -5.08 -2.20
CA PHE A 99 -0.50 -4.52 -1.20
C PHE A 99 -1.87 -4.37 -1.84
N GLY A 100 -2.94 -4.75 -1.13
CA GLY A 100 -4.31 -4.54 -1.56
C GLY A 100 -5.10 -3.80 -0.49
N LEU A 101 -5.60 -2.63 -0.85
CA LEU A 101 -6.57 -1.86 -0.07
C LEU A 101 -7.96 -2.04 -0.71
N ILE A 102 -9.00 -2.13 0.13
CA ILE A 102 -10.38 -2.34 -0.30
C ILE A 102 -11.29 -1.38 0.46
N GLU A 103 -12.21 -0.75 -0.27
CA GLU A 103 -13.24 0.10 0.31
C GLU A 103 -14.49 0.08 -0.58
N GLY A 104 -15.59 -0.41 -0.02
CA GLY A 104 -16.83 -0.67 -0.76
C GLY A 104 -16.61 -1.53 -2.01
N ASN A 105 -17.00 -0.98 -3.17
CA ASN A 105 -16.93 -1.64 -4.47
C ASN A 105 -15.65 -1.32 -5.25
N ARG A 106 -14.60 -0.84 -4.58
CA ARG A 106 -13.31 -0.49 -5.19
C ARG A 106 -12.17 -1.13 -4.44
N ARG A 107 -11.14 -1.49 -5.18
CA ARG A 107 -9.85 -1.91 -4.64
C ARG A 107 -8.73 -1.18 -5.33
N LEU A 108 -7.71 -0.88 -4.54
CA LEU A 108 -6.46 -0.34 -5.00
C LEU A 108 -5.36 -1.30 -4.57
N ARG A 109 -4.75 -1.98 -5.55
CA ARG A 109 -3.60 -2.83 -5.29
C ARG A 109 -2.35 -2.19 -5.86
N MET A 110 -1.21 -2.40 -5.22
CA MET A 110 0.05 -1.88 -5.69
C MET A 110 1.16 -2.88 -5.43
N VAL A 111 1.99 -3.11 -6.45
CA VAL A 111 3.21 -3.90 -6.35
C VAL A 111 4.41 -2.96 -6.34
N GLN A 112 5.27 -3.10 -5.35
CA GLN A 112 6.59 -2.46 -5.31
C GLN A 112 7.64 -3.52 -5.63
N LEU A 113 8.39 -3.35 -6.71
CA LEU A 113 9.41 -4.31 -7.15
C LEU A 113 10.80 -3.67 -7.15
N TYR A 114 11.75 -4.35 -6.53
CA TYR A 114 13.16 -3.98 -6.41
C TYR A 114 14.04 -4.87 -7.28
N ASN A 115 15.11 -4.29 -7.84
CA ASN A 115 16.13 -5.01 -8.60
C ASN A 115 17.18 -5.66 -7.66
N ARG A 116 18.17 -6.33 -8.26
CA ARG A 116 19.26 -7.00 -7.54
C ARG A 116 20.20 -6.01 -6.85
N GLU A 117 20.19 -4.75 -7.28
CA GLU A 117 20.90 -3.64 -6.65
C GLU A 117 20.12 -3.03 -5.47
N SER A 118 19.01 -3.67 -5.06
CA SER A 118 18.15 -3.22 -3.95
C SER A 118 17.58 -1.83 -4.13
N GLN A 119 17.39 -1.38 -5.37
CA GLN A 119 16.72 -0.14 -5.74
C GLN A 119 15.34 -0.43 -6.32
N LEU A 120 14.41 0.51 -6.16
CA LEU A 120 13.08 0.40 -6.78
C LEU A 120 13.25 0.30 -8.30
N LYS A 121 12.75 -0.80 -8.88
CA LYS A 121 12.78 -1.08 -10.32
C LYS A 121 11.54 -0.55 -11.01
N GLN A 122 10.37 -0.81 -10.43
CA GLN A 122 9.08 -0.37 -10.97
C GLN A 122 7.98 -0.48 -9.91
N LEU A 123 6.87 0.19 -10.18
CA LEU A 123 5.60 0.01 -9.48
C LEU A 123 4.55 -0.56 -10.45
N THR A 124 3.62 -1.36 -9.94
CA THR A 124 2.40 -1.71 -10.68
C THR A 124 1.20 -1.32 -9.84
N LEU A 125 0.49 -0.28 -10.25
CA LEU A 125 -0.77 0.16 -9.64
C LEU A 125 -1.93 -0.54 -10.35
N ILE A 126 -2.80 -1.18 -9.58
CA ILE A 126 -3.91 -1.97 -10.08
C ILE A 126 -5.20 -1.42 -9.49
N ARG A 127 -5.98 -0.75 -10.34
CA ARG A 127 -7.18 0.00 -9.96
C ARG A 127 -8.38 -0.78 -10.41
N GLU A 128 -9.15 -1.29 -9.46
CA GLU A 128 -10.23 -2.24 -9.72
C GLU A 128 -11.55 -1.74 -9.15
N LYS A 129 -12.63 -2.01 -9.88
CA LYS A 129 -14.01 -1.84 -9.44
C LYS A 129 -14.80 -3.12 -9.58
N LEU A 130 -15.77 -3.32 -8.70
CA LEU A 130 -16.65 -4.48 -8.79
C LEU A 130 -17.53 -4.39 -10.05
N ALA A 131 -17.72 -5.52 -10.74
CA ALA A 131 -18.58 -5.61 -11.92
C ALA A 131 -20.00 -5.11 -11.62
N GLY A 132 -20.59 -4.39 -12.58
CA GLY A 132 -21.93 -3.80 -12.42
C GLY A 132 -21.98 -2.56 -11.52
N THR A 133 -20.83 -1.95 -11.22
CA THR A 133 -20.77 -0.72 -10.41
C THR A 133 -20.03 0.43 -11.11
N ASP A 134 -20.37 1.65 -10.71
CA ASP A 134 -19.91 2.89 -11.36
C ASP A 134 -19.10 3.83 -10.45
N THR A 135 -18.60 3.33 -9.32
CA THR A 135 -17.78 4.17 -8.42
C THR A 135 -16.49 4.62 -9.12
N PRO A 136 -16.30 5.94 -9.37
CA PRO A 136 -15.24 6.46 -10.24
C PRO A 136 -13.88 6.44 -9.57
N GLU A 137 -12.79 6.43 -10.34
CA GLU A 137 -11.44 6.67 -9.81
C GLU A 137 -11.35 8.00 -9.07
N ARG A 138 -10.42 8.11 -8.13
CA ARG A 138 -10.11 9.34 -7.43
C ARG A 138 -9.17 10.20 -8.26
N PRO A 139 -9.16 11.53 -8.03
CA PRO A 139 -8.14 12.38 -8.61
C PRO A 139 -6.73 11.86 -8.30
N ALA A 140 -5.76 12.20 -9.14
CA ALA A 140 -4.36 11.95 -8.82
C ALA A 140 -4.00 12.62 -7.49
N LEU A 141 -3.21 11.91 -6.67
CA LEU A 141 -2.84 12.39 -5.36
C LEU A 141 -1.93 13.62 -5.49
N THR A 142 -2.22 14.67 -4.72
CA THR A 142 -1.34 15.83 -4.58
C THR A 142 -0.93 16.03 -3.12
N LEU A 143 0.16 16.77 -2.89
CA LEU A 143 0.62 17.04 -1.53
C LEU A 143 -0.43 17.84 -0.74
N GLU A 144 -1.08 18.81 -1.38
CA GLU A 144 -2.09 19.68 -0.78
C GLU A 144 -3.26 18.88 -0.22
N GLN A 145 -3.62 17.78 -0.90
CA GLN A 145 -4.65 16.86 -0.42
C GLN A 145 -4.24 16.12 0.86
N LEU A 146 -2.94 16.00 1.17
CA LEU A 146 -2.43 15.35 2.38
C LEU A 146 -2.16 16.34 3.52
N LEU A 147 -1.94 17.62 3.24
CA LEU A 147 -1.65 18.62 4.28
C LEU A 147 -2.78 18.72 5.31
N GLY A 148 -2.37 18.93 6.56
CA GLY A 148 -3.26 19.04 7.71
C GLY A 148 -2.99 18.00 8.79
N GLU A 149 -4.00 17.77 9.62
CA GLU A 149 -3.95 16.79 10.72
C GLU A 149 -4.89 15.63 10.43
N TRP A 150 -4.41 14.42 10.67
CA TRP A 150 -5.10 13.15 10.45
C TRP A 150 -5.12 12.36 11.75
N ARG A 151 -6.27 11.80 12.10
CA ARG A 151 -6.42 10.91 13.26
C ARG A 151 -7.00 9.59 12.81
N GLY A 152 -6.54 8.52 13.41
CA GLY A 152 -6.93 7.19 12.98
C GLY A 152 -6.63 6.12 14.00
N GLU A 153 -6.84 4.90 13.55
CA GLU A 153 -6.50 3.68 14.26
C GLU A 153 -5.62 2.83 13.34
N ALA A 154 -4.62 2.19 13.95
CA ALA A 154 -3.77 1.21 13.31
C ALA A 154 -4.01 -0.16 13.93
N VAL A 155 -4.05 -1.18 13.08
CA VAL A 155 -4.03 -2.58 13.47
C VAL A 155 -2.74 -3.19 12.94
N THR A 156 -1.94 -3.81 13.80
CA THR A 156 -0.71 -4.52 13.42
C THR A 156 -0.87 -6.01 13.62
N LEU A 157 -0.71 -6.76 12.54
CA LEU A 157 -0.61 -8.21 12.51
C LEU A 157 0.87 -8.60 12.43
N TYR A 158 1.25 -9.72 13.05
CA TYR A 158 2.65 -10.15 13.14
C TYR A 158 2.88 -11.45 12.39
N SER A 159 4.07 -11.61 11.79
CA SER A 159 4.42 -12.80 11.01
C SER A 159 4.55 -14.08 11.86
N ASP A 160 4.70 -13.94 13.17
CA ASP A 160 4.70 -15.04 14.14
C ASP A 160 3.32 -15.34 14.74
N LEU A 161 2.27 -14.67 14.25
CA LEU A 161 0.86 -14.90 14.61
C LEU A 161 0.52 -14.59 16.08
N ARG A 162 1.33 -13.79 16.78
CA ARG A 162 0.94 -13.25 18.09
C ARG A 162 -0.30 -12.35 17.96
N THR A 163 -0.93 -12.06 19.10
CA THR A 163 -2.12 -11.21 19.16
C THR A 163 -1.87 -9.85 18.49
N PRO A 164 -2.80 -9.38 17.63
CA PRO A 164 -2.69 -8.08 17.00
C PRO A 164 -2.65 -6.94 18.00
N ASN A 165 -1.91 -5.89 17.67
CA ASN A 165 -1.97 -4.63 18.40
C ASN A 165 -2.93 -3.67 17.68
N ILE A 166 -3.74 -2.97 18.47
CA ILE A 166 -4.66 -1.92 17.99
C ILE A 166 -4.34 -0.66 18.77
N TYR A 167 -4.09 0.44 18.07
CA TYR A 167 -3.68 1.70 18.70
C TYR A 167 -4.04 2.92 17.86
N PRO A 168 -4.25 4.10 18.49
CA PRO A 168 -4.52 5.32 17.77
C PRO A 168 -3.28 5.84 17.04
N THR A 169 -3.51 6.59 15.98
CA THR A 169 -2.48 7.32 15.24
C THR A 169 -2.88 8.78 15.09
N HIS A 170 -1.90 9.67 15.14
CA HIS A 170 -2.05 11.09 14.85
C HIS A 170 -0.92 11.55 13.94
N LEU A 171 -1.26 11.95 12.72
CA LEU A 171 -0.32 12.39 11.69
C LEU A 171 -0.56 13.88 11.39
N LYS A 172 0.50 14.67 11.42
CA LYS A 172 0.50 16.08 11.03
C LYS A 172 1.46 16.30 9.88
N LEU A 173 0.97 16.92 8.81
CA LEU A 173 1.71 17.23 7.60
C LEU A 173 1.62 18.72 7.30
N GLN A 174 2.76 19.40 7.23
CA GLN A 174 2.83 20.84 7.04
C GLN A 174 3.96 21.23 6.09
N HIS A 175 3.72 22.23 5.25
CA HIS A 175 4.82 22.89 4.57
C HIS A 175 5.78 23.51 5.59
N HIS A 176 7.05 23.41 5.27
CA HIS A 176 8.12 24.13 5.94
C HIS A 176 8.97 24.77 4.86
N GLU A 177 9.09 26.10 4.86
CA GLU A 177 9.68 26.85 3.75
C GLU A 177 9.01 26.54 2.40
N SER A 178 9.57 27.00 1.28
CA SER A 178 8.98 26.83 -0.04
C SER A 178 9.12 25.42 -0.61
N ASN A 179 10.07 24.60 -0.13
CA ASN A 179 10.40 23.31 -0.76
C ASN A 179 10.58 22.13 0.21
N ARG A 180 10.11 22.26 1.45
CA ARG A 180 10.10 21.13 2.39
C ARG A 180 8.71 20.85 2.95
N LEU A 181 8.53 19.58 3.28
CA LEU A 181 7.43 19.06 4.07
C LEU A 181 7.99 18.67 5.45
N VAL A 182 7.25 18.95 6.50
CA VAL A 182 7.48 18.39 7.84
C VAL A 182 6.33 17.45 8.16
N GLN A 183 6.71 16.26 8.60
CA GLN A 183 5.81 15.20 9.05
C GLN A 183 6.06 14.93 10.53
N GLN A 184 4.98 14.86 11.31
CA GLN A 184 4.99 14.36 12.67
C GLN A 184 3.95 13.26 12.80
N LEU A 185 4.39 12.04 13.09
CA LEU A 185 3.55 10.86 13.30
C LEU A 185 3.66 10.40 14.75
N THR A 186 2.53 10.42 15.46
CA THR A 186 2.40 9.83 16.80
C THR A 186 1.57 8.55 16.71
N PHE A 187 2.00 7.49 17.38
CA PHE A 187 1.35 6.17 17.36
C PHE A 187 1.57 5.42 18.67
N GLY A 188 0.70 4.46 18.97
CA GLY A 188 0.76 3.67 20.20
C GLY A 188 -0.06 4.27 21.33
N THR A 189 0.01 3.66 22.51
CA THR A 189 -0.65 4.14 23.74
C THR A 189 0.22 3.86 24.96
N GLY A 190 0.07 4.69 26.01
CA GLY A 190 0.78 4.49 27.28
C GLY A 190 2.29 4.41 27.07
N GLU A 191 2.90 3.33 27.56
CA GLU A 191 4.35 3.08 27.46
C GLU A 191 4.85 2.81 26.02
N SER A 192 3.95 2.45 25.10
CA SER A 192 4.27 2.22 23.69
C SER A 192 4.11 3.47 22.81
N LEU A 193 3.76 4.62 23.41
CA LEU A 193 3.56 5.86 22.68
C LEU A 193 4.89 6.34 22.08
N GLY A 194 4.94 6.42 20.75
CA GLY A 194 6.07 6.95 20.00
C GLY A 194 5.66 8.14 19.16
N THR A 195 6.58 9.09 18.98
CA THR A 195 6.46 10.18 18.02
C THR A 195 7.69 10.22 17.14
N ILE A 196 7.47 10.22 15.83
CA ILE A 196 8.49 10.39 14.81
C ILE A 196 8.26 11.75 14.14
N THR A 197 9.31 12.57 14.09
CA THR A 197 9.33 13.79 13.30
C THR A 197 10.37 13.64 12.19
N SER A 198 10.00 13.98 10.97
CA SER A 198 10.86 13.85 9.79
C SER A 198 10.55 14.94 8.79
N SER A 199 11.56 15.40 8.04
CA SER A 199 11.34 16.32 6.94
C SER A 199 11.64 15.67 5.58
N ALA A 200 10.94 16.14 4.55
CA ALA A 200 11.15 15.73 3.17
C ALA A 200 11.38 16.93 2.26
N LYS A 201 12.26 16.76 1.27
CA LYS A 201 12.35 17.65 0.11
C LYS A 201 11.21 17.34 -0.85
N ILE A 202 10.59 18.39 -1.40
CA ILE A 202 9.53 18.27 -2.39
C ILE A 202 10.17 18.35 -3.78
N ASP A 203 9.81 17.43 -4.68
CA ASP A 203 10.25 17.40 -6.08
C ASP A 203 9.08 16.93 -6.96
N GLY A 204 8.22 17.89 -7.32
CA GLY A 204 6.98 17.61 -8.05
C GLY A 204 6.08 16.63 -7.29
N SER A 205 5.84 15.45 -7.88
CA SER A 205 5.02 14.38 -7.28
C SER A 205 5.82 13.40 -6.41
N ILE A 206 7.08 13.70 -6.10
CA ILE A 206 7.94 12.86 -5.26
C ILE A 206 8.38 13.64 -4.01
N LEU A 207 8.28 13.00 -2.86
CA LEU A 207 8.79 13.52 -1.58
C LEU A 207 9.97 12.67 -1.13
N TYR A 208 11.13 13.29 -0.87
CA TYR A 208 12.34 12.59 -0.44
C TYR A 208 12.64 12.85 1.03
N PHE A 209 12.54 11.80 1.85
CA PHE A 209 12.95 11.79 3.24
C PHE A 209 14.41 11.29 3.33
N ASP A 210 15.35 12.22 3.49
CA ASP A 210 16.80 11.96 3.40
C ASP A 210 17.53 12.06 4.75
N GLU A 211 16.83 12.41 5.84
CA GLU A 211 17.43 12.61 7.18
C GLU A 211 17.58 11.32 8.00
N GLY A 212 16.93 10.23 7.59
CA GLY A 212 16.99 8.93 8.28
C GLY A 212 18.13 8.02 7.80
N ALA A 213 18.40 6.94 8.54
CA ALA A 213 19.42 5.94 8.19
C ALA A 213 19.17 5.28 6.82
N VAL A 214 17.89 5.09 6.49
CA VAL A 214 17.42 4.61 5.19
C VAL A 214 16.59 5.72 4.53
N SER A 215 17.13 6.32 3.47
CA SER A 215 16.44 7.33 2.70
C SER A 215 15.20 6.73 2.03
N THR A 216 14.07 7.40 2.19
CA THR A 216 12.76 6.93 1.74
C THR A 216 12.17 7.94 0.76
N GLN A 217 11.44 7.46 -0.24
CA GLN A 217 10.70 8.28 -1.17
C GLN A 217 9.21 7.98 -1.09
N VAL A 218 8.39 9.02 -1.29
CA VAL A 218 6.93 8.91 -1.46
C VAL A 218 6.59 9.38 -2.86
N LEU A 219 6.03 8.48 -3.67
CA LEU A 219 5.46 8.85 -4.97
C LEU A 219 3.97 9.10 -4.81
N LEU A 220 3.51 10.26 -5.29
CA LEU A 220 2.09 10.60 -5.40
C LEU A 220 1.59 10.15 -6.78
N LEU A 221 0.55 9.32 -6.80
CA LEU A 221 0.13 8.55 -7.97
C LEU A 221 -1.37 8.75 -8.28
N PRO A 222 -1.83 8.31 -9.47
CA PRO A 222 -3.27 8.32 -9.81
C PRO A 222 -4.16 7.61 -8.79
N ASP A 223 -5.47 7.87 -8.84
CA ASP A 223 -6.48 7.23 -7.99
C ASP A 223 -6.25 7.45 -6.48
N GLY A 224 -5.72 8.63 -6.09
CA GLY A 224 -5.43 8.96 -4.70
C GLY A 224 -4.33 8.09 -4.07
N ALA A 225 -3.54 7.39 -4.89
CA ALA A 225 -2.56 6.43 -4.42
C ALA A 225 -1.24 7.11 -4.01
N SER A 226 -0.54 6.49 -3.05
CA SER A 226 0.84 6.81 -2.72
C SER A 226 1.67 5.54 -2.55
N SER A 227 2.94 5.61 -2.93
CA SER A 227 3.94 4.56 -2.72
C SER A 227 5.07 5.12 -1.87
N THR A 228 5.18 4.68 -0.62
CA THR A 228 6.26 5.03 0.30
C THR A 228 7.23 3.86 0.40
N CYS A 229 8.49 4.06 0.01
CA CYS A 229 9.45 2.96 -0.04
C CYS A 229 10.91 3.47 0.00
N PRO A 230 11.86 2.67 0.50
CA PRO A 230 13.27 3.00 0.47
C PRO A 230 13.76 3.28 -0.94
N ILE A 231 14.57 4.33 -1.12
CA ILE A 231 15.27 4.57 -2.40
C ILE A 231 16.20 3.39 -2.69
N MET A 232 16.84 2.87 -1.65
CA MET A 232 17.65 1.66 -1.68
C MET A 232 17.53 0.93 -0.34
N VAL A 233 17.25 -0.38 -0.37
CA VAL A 233 17.29 -1.22 0.83
C VAL A 233 18.74 -1.49 1.20
N LYS A 234 19.10 -1.30 2.48
CA LYS A 234 20.45 -1.48 2.99
C LYS A 234 20.51 -2.62 4.00
N SER A 235 21.55 -3.44 3.93
CA SER A 235 21.81 -4.47 4.93
C SER A 235 22.03 -3.85 6.32
N GLY A 236 21.62 -4.57 7.36
CA GLY A 236 21.79 -4.13 8.76
C GLY A 236 20.84 -3.01 9.19
N HIS A 237 19.87 -2.64 8.36
CA HIS A 237 18.90 -1.60 8.67
C HIS A 237 17.48 -2.12 8.53
N SER A 238 16.65 -1.84 9.53
CA SER A 238 15.20 -2.07 9.40
C SER A 238 14.62 -1.15 8.33
N PHE A 239 13.62 -1.63 7.62
CA PHE A 239 12.94 -0.85 6.59
C PHE A 239 11.48 -1.27 6.48
N PHE A 240 10.69 -0.50 5.76
CA PHE A 240 9.30 -0.81 5.49
C PHE A 240 8.95 -0.50 4.05
N LEU A 241 7.92 -1.16 3.56
CA LEU A 241 7.26 -0.85 2.30
C LEU A 241 5.84 -0.41 2.65
N GLU A 242 5.39 0.73 2.14
CA GLU A 242 4.08 1.28 2.45
C GLU A 242 3.34 1.74 1.20
N VAL A 243 2.03 1.50 1.18
CA VAL A 243 1.12 2.08 0.20
C VAL A 243 0.03 2.85 0.94
N GLY A 244 -0.42 3.95 0.34
CA GLY A 244 -1.55 4.73 0.87
C GLY A 244 -2.60 4.98 -0.19
N TRP A 245 -3.86 5.10 0.24
CA TRP A 245 -4.98 5.42 -0.63
C TRP A 245 -5.89 6.47 0.02
N LEU A 246 -5.92 7.66 -0.57
CA LEU A 246 -6.87 8.71 -0.26
C LEU A 246 -8.18 8.43 -1.01
N TRP A 247 -9.03 7.62 -0.40
CA TRP A 247 -10.27 7.15 -1.04
C TRP A 247 -11.45 8.13 -0.88
N GLN A 248 -11.36 9.09 0.04
CA GLN A 248 -12.16 10.32 0.07
C GLN A 248 -11.27 11.50 0.46
N PRO A 249 -11.66 12.77 0.20
CA PRO A 249 -10.84 13.95 0.54
C PRO A 249 -10.41 14.02 2.02
N ASN A 250 -11.16 13.39 2.92
CA ASN A 250 -10.92 13.34 4.36
C ASN A 250 -10.76 11.92 4.90
N GLN A 251 -10.62 10.89 4.06
CA GLN A 251 -10.47 9.50 4.49
C GLN A 251 -9.33 8.82 3.74
N ARG A 252 -8.38 8.28 4.50
CA ARG A 252 -7.17 7.66 3.96
C ARG A 252 -6.91 6.33 4.63
N GLN A 253 -6.44 5.37 3.85
CA GLN A 253 -5.89 4.12 4.35
C GLN A 253 -4.40 4.05 4.04
N ARG A 254 -3.62 3.39 4.90
CA ARG A 254 -2.20 3.09 4.69
C ARG A 254 -1.92 1.65 5.08
N LEU A 255 -1.13 0.96 4.28
CA LEU A 255 -0.75 -0.43 4.54
C LEU A 255 0.76 -0.55 4.50
N ILE A 256 1.35 -0.98 5.63
CA ILE A 256 2.78 -0.94 5.89
C ILE A 256 3.29 -2.35 6.18
N ARG A 257 4.18 -2.87 5.34
CA ARG A 257 4.88 -4.13 5.52
C ARG A 257 6.28 -3.86 6.08
N SER A 258 6.56 -4.32 7.30
CA SER A 258 7.79 -3.97 8.04
C SER A 258 8.80 -5.12 8.07
N PHE A 259 10.07 -4.77 7.91
CA PHE A 259 11.20 -5.69 7.93
C PHE A 259 12.23 -5.26 8.98
N ASN A 260 12.81 -6.23 9.69
CA ASN A 260 13.87 -5.94 10.66
C ASN A 260 15.24 -5.70 9.98
N ASP A 261 16.26 -5.43 10.77
CA ASP A 261 17.64 -5.18 10.35
C ASP A 261 18.33 -6.37 9.65
N LYS A 262 17.80 -7.58 9.85
CA LYS A 262 18.19 -8.81 9.14
C LYS A 262 17.40 -9.01 7.84
N GLY A 263 16.48 -8.11 7.49
CA GLY A 263 15.63 -8.22 6.31
C GLY A 263 14.47 -9.20 6.45
N GLN A 264 14.17 -9.70 7.65
CA GLN A 264 13.04 -10.60 7.90
C GLN A 264 11.75 -9.78 7.97
N TRP A 265 10.68 -10.26 7.34
CA TRP A 265 9.35 -9.66 7.50
C TRP A 265 8.81 -9.95 8.91
N VAL A 266 8.45 -8.89 9.63
CA VAL A 266 8.02 -8.98 11.04
C VAL A 266 6.55 -8.66 11.25
N SER A 267 5.98 -7.75 10.46
CA SER A 267 4.59 -7.31 10.67
C SER A 267 3.97 -6.66 9.44
N LEU A 268 2.64 -6.59 9.47
CA LEU A 268 1.82 -5.84 8.53
C LEU A 268 0.88 -4.94 9.33
N THR A 269 0.87 -3.64 9.03
CA THR A 269 0.05 -2.65 9.73
C THR A 269 -0.91 -1.98 8.76
N LEU A 270 -2.21 -2.02 9.06
CA LEU A 270 -3.23 -1.23 8.37
C LEU A 270 -3.59 -0.03 9.23
N VAL A 271 -3.47 1.17 8.68
CA VAL A 271 -3.93 2.42 9.28
C VAL A 271 -5.14 2.92 8.53
N ARG A 272 -6.20 3.28 9.25
CA ARG A 272 -7.36 3.99 8.71
C ARG A 272 -7.48 5.32 9.44
N GLU A 273 -7.37 6.41 8.69
CA GLU A 273 -7.28 7.75 9.23
C GLU A 273 -8.24 8.71 8.53
N HIS A 274 -8.76 9.67 9.29
CA HIS A 274 -9.60 10.75 8.80
C HIS A 274 -8.95 12.10 9.06
N LYS A 275 -9.19 13.06 8.16
CA LYS A 275 -8.67 14.42 8.29
C LYS A 275 -9.50 15.19 9.32
N VAL A 276 -8.83 15.84 10.26
CA VAL A 276 -9.41 16.61 11.37
C VAL A 276 -9.28 18.12 11.13
N SER A 277 -8.20 18.54 10.49
CA SER A 277 -8.00 19.93 10.07
C SER A 277 -7.25 19.99 8.75
N SER A 278 -7.59 20.95 7.90
CA SER A 278 -6.87 21.20 6.65
C SER A 278 -5.62 22.03 6.93
N GLY A 279 -4.50 21.72 6.27
CA GLY A 279 -3.32 22.56 6.31
C GLY A 279 -3.54 23.91 5.60
N PRO A 280 -2.73 24.94 5.89
CA PRO A 280 -2.81 26.20 5.17
C PRO A 280 -2.57 25.97 3.67
N TYR A 281 -3.50 26.44 2.83
CA TYR A 281 -3.37 26.42 1.38
C TYR A 281 -2.42 27.54 0.98
N ILE A 282 -1.19 27.21 0.57
CA ILE A 282 -0.30 28.22 -0.03
C ILE A 282 -0.78 28.40 -1.47
N LYS A 283 -1.45 29.51 -1.77
CA LYS A 283 -1.69 29.91 -3.16
C LYS A 283 -0.32 30.20 -3.78
N GLY A 284 0.03 29.42 -4.82
CA GLY A 284 1.14 29.76 -5.72
C GLY A 284 0.86 31.06 -6.47
#